data_AF-A0A1H0UTU2-F1
#
_entry.id   AF-A0A1H0UTU2-F1
#
_cell.length_a   1.000
_cell.length_b   1.000
_cell.length_c   1.000
_cell.angle_alpha   90.00
_cell.angle_beta   90.00
_cell.angle_gamma   90.00
#
_symmetry.space_group_name_H-M   'P 1'
#
loop_
_entity.id
_entity.type
_entity.pdbx_description
1 polymer ?
#
loop_
_entity_poly.entity_id
_entity_poly.type
_entity_poly.pdbx_seq_one_letter_code
_entity_poly.pdbx_strand_id
1 'polypeptide(L)'
;MEFDVTIEIPQGHRNKYEVDHETGRIRLDRLLFTSTRYPADYGYVEDSLGEDGDPLDALVLLEEPTFPGCLVRARPIGMFHMRDEAGGDDKILCVPAGDPRQAHITELEQVSKFDVLEIQHFFETYKDLEPGKSVEGAHWAGREEAERVVREAIQRAKDAGMTTARWRMPDVTAEPMSEAKPPTD
;
A
#
# COMPACT_ATOMS: atom_id res chain seq x y z
N MET A 1 -3.67 14.20 -3.90
CA MET A 1 -2.56 13.45 -4.54
C MET A 1 -3.03 12.03 -4.85
N GLU A 2 -2.56 11.39 -5.91
CA GLU A 2 -2.93 10.02 -6.28
C GLU A 2 -1.70 9.25 -6.76
N PHE A 3 -1.69 7.93 -6.55
CA PHE A 3 -0.61 7.01 -6.92
C PHE A 3 -1.14 5.58 -7.00
N ASP A 4 -0.37 4.69 -7.62
CA ASP A 4 -0.71 3.27 -7.67
C ASP A 4 -0.11 2.53 -6.47
N VAL A 5 -0.93 1.66 -5.89
CA VAL A 5 -0.53 0.71 -4.83
C VAL A 5 -0.61 -0.69 -5.41
N THR A 6 0.49 -1.44 -5.35
CA THR A 6 0.49 -2.87 -5.66
C THR A 6 0.13 -3.63 -4.40
N ILE A 7 -1.03 -4.30 -4.41
CA ILE A 7 -1.49 -5.11 -3.27
C ILE A 7 -0.68 -6.40 -3.18
N GLU A 8 -0.12 -6.68 -2.01
CA GLU A 8 0.58 -7.93 -1.72
C GLU A 8 -0.32 -8.88 -0.94
N ILE A 9 -1.09 -8.36 0.01
CA ILE A 9 -1.83 -9.15 1.00
C ILE A 9 -3.27 -8.64 1.05
N PRO A 10 -4.25 -9.39 0.50
CA PRO A 10 -5.65 -9.03 0.62
C PRO A 10 -6.12 -9.05 2.07
N GLN A 11 -7.10 -8.20 2.39
CA GLN A 11 -7.74 -8.17 3.69
C GLN A 11 -8.20 -9.57 4.14
N GLY A 12 -8.02 -9.85 5.43
CA GLY A 12 -8.44 -11.10 6.06
C GLY A 12 -7.44 -12.26 5.91
N HIS A 13 -6.32 -12.07 5.21
CA HIS A 13 -5.28 -13.08 5.05
C HIS A 13 -4.35 -13.19 6.26
N ARG A 14 -3.84 -14.40 6.49
CA ARG A 14 -2.73 -14.71 7.43
C ARG A 14 -1.43 -15.06 6.74
N ASN A 15 -1.48 -15.36 5.44
CA ASN A 15 -0.27 -15.52 4.65
C ASN A 15 0.26 -14.12 4.37
N LYS A 16 1.47 -13.84 4.88
CA LYS A 16 2.23 -12.65 4.50
C LYS A 16 2.93 -12.95 3.18
N TYR A 17 2.38 -12.37 2.12
CA TYR A 17 3.03 -12.33 0.82
C TYR A 17 3.91 -11.09 0.74
N GLU A 18 4.85 -11.10 -0.20
CA GLU A 18 5.68 -9.97 -0.57
C GLU A 18 5.99 -10.06 -2.07
N VAL A 19 6.24 -8.91 -2.69
CA VAL A 19 6.80 -8.82 -4.03
C VAL A 19 8.31 -8.77 -3.90
N ASP A 20 8.96 -9.72 -4.55
CA ASP A 20 10.40 -9.66 -4.80
C ASP A 20 10.65 -8.49 -5.77
N HIS A 21 11.13 -7.35 -5.27
CA HIS A 21 11.26 -6.12 -6.06
C HIS A 21 12.30 -6.21 -7.18
N GLU A 22 13.24 -7.16 -7.12
CA GLU A 22 14.17 -7.45 -8.21
C GLU A 22 13.45 -8.10 -9.40
N THR A 23 12.59 -9.08 -9.13
CA THR A 23 11.97 -9.92 -10.16
C THR A 23 10.50 -9.59 -10.47
N GLY A 24 9.82 -8.85 -9.61
CA GLY A 24 8.39 -8.58 -9.66
C GLY A 24 7.51 -9.80 -9.33
N ARG A 25 8.07 -10.84 -8.72
CA ARG A 25 7.35 -12.08 -8.40
C ARG A 25 6.75 -12.03 -7.00
N ILE A 26 5.53 -12.52 -6.85
CA ILE A 26 4.91 -12.70 -5.53
C ILE A 26 5.50 -13.94 -4.86
N ARG A 27 5.94 -13.77 -3.61
CA ARG A 27 6.51 -14.80 -2.75
C ARG A 27 5.69 -14.89 -1.47
N LEU A 28 5.47 -16.11 -0.99
CA LEU A 28 5.02 -16.33 0.39
C LEU A 28 6.25 -16.19 1.30
N ASP A 29 6.30 -15.12 2.08
CA ASP A 29 7.31 -14.94 3.12
C ASP A 29 7.03 -15.92 4.26
N ARG A 30 5.86 -15.79 4.89
CA ARG A 30 5.45 -16.65 6.02
C ARG A 30 3.95 -16.67 6.26
N LEU A 31 3.49 -17.64 7.04
CA LEU A 31 2.22 -17.53 7.77
C LEU A 31 2.47 -16.73 9.06
N LEU A 32 1.59 -15.78 9.39
CA LEU A 32 1.68 -15.03 10.64
C LEU A 32 1.71 -15.96 11.86
N PHE A 33 2.60 -15.69 12.81
CA PHE A 33 2.79 -16.50 14.02
C PHE A 33 1.62 -16.33 15.01
N THR A 34 0.98 -15.16 14.98
CA THR A 34 -0.22 -14.85 15.74
C THR A 34 -1.49 -15.23 14.97
N SER A 35 -2.64 -15.29 15.67
CA SER A 35 -3.95 -15.56 15.06
C SER A 35 -4.57 -14.34 14.38
N THR A 36 -3.83 -13.23 14.24
CA THR A 36 -4.28 -12.01 13.58
C THR A 36 -4.39 -12.20 12.07
N ARG A 37 -5.07 -11.26 11.41
CA ARG A 37 -5.27 -11.20 9.95
C ARG A 37 -5.09 -9.75 9.51
N TYR A 38 -4.62 -9.55 8.28
CA TYR A 38 -4.47 -8.20 7.74
C TYR A 38 -5.85 -7.48 7.72
N PRO A 39 -5.95 -6.27 8.30
CA PRO A 39 -7.22 -5.58 8.53
C PRO A 39 -7.77 -4.87 7.28
N ALA A 40 -6.90 -4.60 6.30
CA ALA A 40 -7.23 -4.04 4.99
C ALA A 40 -6.28 -4.63 3.94
N ASP A 41 -6.55 -4.35 2.66
CA ASP A 41 -5.62 -4.70 1.59
C ASP A 41 -4.31 -3.96 1.80
N TYR A 42 -3.21 -4.70 1.80
CA TYR A 42 -1.88 -4.21 2.14
C TYR A 42 -0.91 -4.44 0.99
N GLY A 43 -0.02 -3.48 0.77
CA GLY A 43 1.09 -3.60 -0.15
C GLY A 43 1.94 -2.35 -0.12
N TYR A 44 2.42 -1.89 -1.28
CA TYR A 44 3.34 -0.75 -1.36
C TYR A 44 2.97 0.24 -2.47
N VAL A 45 3.41 1.48 -2.30
CA VAL A 45 3.30 2.55 -3.30
C VAL A 45 4.34 2.32 -4.40
N GLU A 46 3.90 2.19 -5.65
CA GLU A 46 4.83 2.04 -6.78
C GLU A 46 5.76 3.24 -6.94
N ASP A 47 6.98 2.98 -7.39
CA ASP A 47 8.04 3.96 -7.65
C ASP A 47 8.32 4.88 -6.44
N SER A 48 8.31 4.30 -5.24
CA SER A 48 8.66 4.95 -3.97
C SER A 48 9.82 4.25 -3.28
N LEU A 49 10.60 4.99 -2.49
CA LEU A 49 11.71 4.49 -1.66
C LEU A 49 11.62 5.08 -0.24
N GLY A 50 11.33 4.21 0.72
CA GLY A 50 11.33 4.46 2.15
C GLY A 50 12.71 4.78 2.71
N GLU A 51 12.77 5.09 4.01
CA GLU A 51 14.03 5.37 4.72
C GLU A 51 14.77 4.11 5.14
N ASP A 52 14.03 3.00 5.24
CA ASP A 52 14.52 1.64 5.49
C ASP A 52 15.12 0.97 4.25
N GLY A 53 14.89 1.55 3.06
CA GLY A 53 15.40 1.06 1.78
C GLY A 53 14.39 0.24 0.97
N ASP A 54 13.20 0.02 1.51
CA ASP A 54 12.11 -0.68 0.84
C ASP A 54 11.08 0.32 0.27
N PRO A 55 10.19 -0.09 -0.64
CA PRO A 55 9.09 0.76 -1.08
C PRO A 55 8.15 1.11 0.07
N LEU A 56 7.55 2.29 0.01
CA LEU A 56 6.68 2.77 1.09
C LEU A 56 5.41 1.92 1.19
N ASP A 57 5.15 1.39 2.38
CA ASP A 57 3.98 0.57 2.66
C ASP A 57 2.66 1.36 2.57
N ALA A 58 1.59 0.68 2.17
CA ALA A 58 0.25 1.23 2.12
C ALA A 58 -0.83 0.21 2.49
N LEU A 59 -1.86 0.70 3.18
CA LEU A 59 -3.15 0.03 3.35
C LEU A 59 -4.21 0.71 2.50
N VAL A 60 -5.04 -0.04 1.80
CA VAL A 60 -6.16 0.48 1.02
C VAL A 60 -7.48 -0.04 1.57
N LEU A 61 -8.34 0.88 2.02
CA LEU A 61 -9.66 0.55 2.53
C LEU A 61 -10.61 0.26 1.36
N LEU A 62 -10.91 -1.02 1.14
CA LEU A 62 -11.81 -1.51 0.09
C LEU A 62 -13.03 -2.22 0.71
N GLU A 63 -14.14 -2.25 -0.04
CA GLU A 63 -15.35 -2.96 0.36
C GLU A 63 -15.19 -4.48 0.24
N GLU A 64 -14.43 -4.94 -0.76
CA GLU A 64 -14.08 -6.35 -0.96
C GLU A 64 -12.56 -6.48 -1.15
N PRO A 65 -11.93 -7.54 -0.59
CA PRO A 65 -10.51 -7.79 -0.78
C PRO A 65 -10.15 -8.04 -2.24
N THR A 66 -8.96 -7.62 -2.66
CA THR A 66 -8.46 -7.90 -4.01
C THR A 66 -7.70 -9.23 -4.09
N PHE A 67 -6.59 -9.26 -4.81
CA PHE A 67 -5.69 -10.40 -4.98
C PHE A 67 -4.24 -9.90 -5.04
N PRO A 68 -3.24 -10.72 -4.63
CA PRO A 68 -1.83 -10.34 -4.72
C PRO A 68 -1.42 -9.96 -6.15
N GLY A 69 -0.76 -8.82 -6.29
CA GLY A 69 -0.37 -8.20 -7.56
C GLY A 69 -1.42 -7.27 -8.17
N CYS A 70 -2.59 -7.08 -7.54
CA CYS A 70 -3.59 -6.13 -8.01
C CYS A 70 -3.07 -4.69 -7.86
N LEU A 71 -3.16 -3.89 -8.92
CA LEU A 71 -2.91 -2.45 -8.85
C LEU A 71 -4.18 -1.71 -8.47
N VAL A 72 -4.08 -0.88 -7.43
CA VAL A 72 -5.16 0.00 -7.00
C VAL A 72 -4.68 1.45 -7.07
N ARG A 73 -5.32 2.24 -7.94
CA ARG A 73 -5.13 3.69 -7.96
C ARG A 73 -5.75 4.29 -6.69
N ALA A 74 -4.90 4.76 -5.80
CA ALA A 74 -5.26 5.15 -4.46
C ALA A 74 -4.93 6.62 -4.18
N ARG A 75 -5.52 7.15 -3.10
CA ARG A 75 -5.19 8.46 -2.53
C ARG A 75 -5.07 8.36 -1.02
N PRO A 76 -4.11 9.07 -0.40
CA PRO A 76 -3.87 8.99 1.03
C PRO A 76 -4.94 9.79 1.80
N ILE A 77 -5.28 9.31 2.99
CA ILE A 77 -6.16 9.98 3.96
C ILE A 77 -5.50 10.15 5.33
N GLY A 78 -4.38 9.47 5.56
CA GLY A 78 -3.58 9.54 6.78
C GLY A 78 -2.40 8.57 6.68
N MET A 79 -1.64 8.46 7.75
CA MET A 79 -0.57 7.46 7.86
C MET A 79 -0.40 6.98 9.29
N PHE A 80 0.10 5.76 9.43
CA PHE A 80 0.47 5.14 10.68
C PHE A 80 1.99 5.09 10.77
N HIS A 81 2.53 5.74 11.80
CA HIS A 81 3.94 5.68 12.13
C HIS A 81 4.17 4.58 13.15
N MET A 82 5.16 3.75 12.91
CA MET A 82 5.68 2.83 13.91
C MET A 82 7.18 2.66 13.73
N ARG A 83 7.81 2.06 14.74
CA ARG A 83 9.19 1.62 14.65
C ARG A 83 9.25 0.15 14.99
N ASP A 84 9.95 -0.62 14.17
CA ASP A 84 10.23 -2.03 14.44
C ASP A 84 11.73 -2.28 14.63
N GLU A 85 12.14 -3.54 14.63
CA GLU A 85 13.54 -3.94 14.78
C GLU A 85 14.47 -3.44 13.66
N ALA A 86 13.93 -3.10 12.48
CA ALA A 86 14.69 -2.65 11.30
C ALA A 86 14.77 -1.12 11.20
N GLY A 87 13.83 -0.38 11.80
CA GLY A 87 13.85 1.08 11.73
C GLY A 87 12.45 1.69 11.83
N GLY A 88 12.32 2.90 11.31
CA GLY A 88 11.01 3.51 11.09
C GLY A 88 10.27 2.75 10.01
N ASP A 89 9.00 2.46 10.26
CA ASP A 89 8.14 1.65 9.41
C ASP A 89 6.79 2.38 9.24
N ASP A 90 6.76 3.27 8.24
CA ASP A 90 5.64 4.15 7.97
C ASP A 90 4.66 3.50 6.98
N LYS A 91 3.37 3.53 7.31
CA LYS A 91 2.31 2.92 6.50
C LYS A 91 1.27 3.94 6.10
N ILE A 92 1.07 4.13 4.80
CA ILE A 92 0.10 5.09 4.28
C ILE A 92 -1.30 4.49 4.28
N LEU A 93 -2.26 5.15 4.92
CA LEU A 93 -3.66 4.74 4.85
C LEU A 93 -4.34 5.43 3.68
N CYS A 94 -4.93 4.63 2.80
CA CYS A 94 -5.49 5.07 1.54
C CYS A 94 -6.93 4.62 1.33
N VAL A 95 -7.57 5.27 0.37
CA VAL A 95 -8.82 4.85 -0.27
C VAL A 95 -8.64 4.86 -1.80
N PRO A 96 -9.39 4.05 -2.58
CA PRO A 96 -9.44 4.15 -4.04
C PRO A 96 -9.77 5.57 -4.50
N ALA A 97 -8.94 6.11 -5.39
CA ALA A 97 -9.07 7.49 -5.86
C ALA A 97 -10.29 7.70 -6.76
N GLY A 98 -10.65 6.68 -7.56
CA GLY A 98 -11.72 6.75 -8.55
C GLY A 98 -13.12 6.35 -8.07
N ASP A 99 -13.28 5.98 -6.79
CA ASP A 99 -14.56 5.47 -6.29
C ASP A 99 -15.44 6.58 -5.69
N PRO A 100 -16.57 6.96 -6.33
CA PRO A 100 -17.45 8.00 -5.81
C PRO A 100 -18.09 7.63 -4.47
N ARG A 101 -18.21 6.34 -4.12
CA ARG A 101 -18.76 5.89 -2.82
C ARG A 101 -17.89 6.35 -1.66
N GLN A 102 -16.58 6.47 -1.88
CA GLN A 102 -15.61 6.88 -0.87
C GLN A 102 -15.09 8.31 -1.04
N ALA A 103 -15.66 9.09 -1.98
CA ALA A 103 -15.24 10.48 -2.23
C ALA A 103 -15.34 11.40 -1.00
N HIS A 104 -16.22 11.06 -0.05
CA HIS A 104 -16.40 11.80 1.20
C HIS A 104 -15.29 11.58 2.23
N ILE A 105 -14.49 10.51 2.10
CA ILE A 105 -13.40 10.17 3.02
C ILE A 105 -12.13 10.82 2.51
N THR A 106 -11.81 12.01 3.00
CA THR A 106 -10.62 12.80 2.65
C THR A 106 -9.60 12.88 3.77
N GLU A 107 -9.99 12.65 5.01
CA GLU A 107 -9.15 12.73 6.21
C GLU A 107 -9.35 11.48 7.08
N LEU A 108 -8.35 11.18 7.91
CA LEU A 108 -8.35 10.04 8.81
C LEU A 108 -9.55 10.04 9.76
N GLU A 109 -9.97 11.22 10.23
CA GLU A 109 -11.08 11.39 11.18
C GLU A 109 -12.45 11.01 10.59
N GLN A 110 -12.54 10.83 9.27
CA GLN A 110 -13.76 10.39 8.59
C GLN A 110 -13.87 8.86 8.50
N VAL A 111 -12.83 8.13 8.94
CA VAL A 111 -12.86 6.67 9.11
C VAL A 111 -13.40 6.35 10.50
N SER A 112 -14.10 5.22 10.63
CA SER A 112 -14.54 4.72 11.94
C SER A 112 -13.34 4.59 12.88
N LYS A 113 -13.47 5.15 14.09
CA LYS A 113 -12.44 5.04 15.12
C LYS A 113 -12.09 3.59 15.45
N PHE A 114 -13.05 2.68 15.35
CA PHE A 114 -12.80 1.25 15.63
C PHE A 114 -11.94 0.61 14.54
N ASP A 115 -12.12 1.00 13.28
CA ASP A 115 -11.33 0.49 12.16
C ASP A 115 -9.88 0.98 12.28
N VAL A 116 -9.70 2.26 12.62
CA VAL A 116 -8.37 2.85 12.90
C VAL A 116 -7.69 2.13 14.08
N LEU A 117 -8.43 1.84 15.15
CA LEU A 117 -7.91 1.08 16.30
C LEU A 117 -7.59 -0.38 15.96
N GLU A 118 -8.37 -1.03 15.10
CA GLU A 118 -8.12 -2.39 14.64
C GLU A 118 -6.83 -2.46 13.81
N ILE A 119 -6.62 -1.49 12.91
CA ILE A 119 -5.38 -1.38 12.13
C ILE A 119 -4.17 -1.18 13.04
N GLN A 120 -4.26 -0.25 13.99
CA GLN A 120 -3.19 -0.01 14.96
C GLN A 120 -2.88 -1.28 15.78
N HIS A 121 -3.92 -1.92 16.33
CA HIS A 121 -3.75 -3.14 17.12
C HIS A 121 -3.10 -4.27 16.33
N PHE A 122 -3.46 -4.43 15.05
CA PHE A 122 -2.83 -5.41 14.17
C PHE A 122 -1.31 -5.21 14.11
N PHE A 123 -0.85 -4.00 13.77
CA PHE A 123 0.58 -3.74 13.64
C PHE A 123 1.36 -3.79 14.96
N GLU A 124 0.71 -3.44 16.07
CA GLU A 124 1.31 -3.54 17.40
C GLU A 124 1.48 -5.00 17.87
N THR A 125 0.74 -5.97 17.32
CA THR A 125 0.67 -7.33 17.87
C THR A 125 0.99 -8.46 16.90
N TYR A 126 0.91 -8.27 15.58
CA TYR A 126 1.02 -9.38 14.62
C TYR A 126 2.35 -10.15 14.72
N LYS A 127 3.42 -9.47 15.16
CA LYS A 127 4.77 -9.99 15.38
C LYS A 127 5.03 -10.53 16.80
N ASP A 128 4.06 -10.51 17.73
CA ASP A 128 4.29 -10.84 19.16
C ASP A 128 4.87 -12.23 19.42
N LEU A 129 4.56 -13.19 18.56
CA LEU A 129 5.04 -14.57 18.66
C LEU A 129 6.23 -14.86 17.75
N GLU A 130 6.77 -13.85 17.08
CA GLU A 130 7.98 -13.95 16.24
C GLU A 130 9.23 -13.73 17.09
N PRO A 131 10.20 -14.66 17.10
CA PRO A 131 11.41 -14.52 17.91
C PRO A 131 12.22 -13.27 17.56
N GLY A 132 12.48 -12.42 18.55
CA GLY A 132 13.34 -11.24 18.42
C GLY A 132 12.71 -10.04 17.70
N LYS A 133 11.39 -10.02 17.56
CA LYS A 133 10.63 -8.90 16.96
C LYS A 133 9.98 -8.04 18.04
N SER A 134 9.85 -6.74 17.78
CA SER A 134 9.22 -5.78 18.67
C SER A 134 8.71 -4.57 17.89
N VAL A 135 7.66 -3.93 18.39
CA VAL A 135 7.07 -2.72 17.80
C VAL A 135 6.93 -1.66 18.88
N GLU A 136 7.34 -0.42 18.57
CA GLU A 136 7.26 0.71 19.49
C GLU A 136 6.89 2.01 18.74
N GLY A 137 6.47 3.05 19.47
CA GLY A 137 6.28 4.40 18.91
C GLY A 137 5.06 4.59 18.00
N ALA A 138 4.09 3.67 18.06
CA ALA A 138 2.89 3.68 17.25
C ALA A 138 2.04 4.95 17.44
N HIS A 139 1.83 5.73 16.36
CA HIS A 139 0.90 6.84 16.35
C HIS A 139 0.39 7.14 14.93
N TRP A 140 -0.73 7.87 14.86
CA TRP A 140 -1.34 8.28 13.60
C TRP A 140 -0.99 9.73 13.26
N ALA A 141 -0.80 9.98 11.97
CA ALA A 141 -0.69 11.33 11.40
C ALA A 141 -1.72 11.53 10.27
N GLY A 142 -2.05 12.79 10.02
CA GLY A 142 -3.07 13.20 9.05
C GLY A 142 -2.61 13.12 7.60
N ARG A 143 -3.54 13.42 6.68
CA ARG A 143 -3.29 13.36 5.23
C ARG A 143 -2.11 14.21 4.75
N GLU A 144 -1.93 15.42 5.28
CA GLU A 144 -0.89 16.34 4.80
C GLU A 144 0.52 15.75 4.99
N GLU A 145 0.75 15.10 6.13
CA GLU A 145 2.00 14.42 6.41
C GLU A 145 2.17 13.17 5.55
N ALA A 146 1.12 12.37 5.40
CA ALA A 146 1.12 11.22 4.49
C ALA A 146 1.49 11.62 3.05
N GLU A 147 0.90 12.69 2.52
CA GLU A 147 1.24 13.20 1.19
C GLU A 147 2.69 13.70 1.10
N ARG A 148 3.21 14.34 2.16
CA ARG A 148 4.62 14.77 2.22
C ARG A 148 5.54 13.56 2.15
N VAL A 149 5.32 12.55 2.98
CA VAL A 149 6.14 11.33 3.05
C VAL A 149 6.13 10.58 1.71
N VAL A 150 4.97 10.42 1.08
CA VAL A 150 4.90 9.78 -0.24
C VAL A 150 5.66 10.58 -1.30
N ARG A 151 5.55 11.93 -1.30
CA ARG A 151 6.30 12.78 -2.25
C ARG A 151 7.81 12.63 -2.06
N GLU A 152 8.28 12.63 -0.82
CA GLU A 152 9.69 12.43 -0.47
C GLU A 152 10.18 11.04 -0.90
N ALA A 153 9.40 9.99 -0.64
CA ALA A 153 9.74 8.63 -1.03
C ALA A 153 9.81 8.45 -2.56
N ILE A 154 8.87 9.02 -3.31
CA ILE A 154 8.90 9.02 -4.78
C ILE A 154 10.13 9.79 -5.29
N GLN A 155 10.48 10.92 -4.67
CA GLN A 155 11.67 11.67 -5.06
C GLN A 155 12.95 10.87 -4.79
N ARG A 156 13.06 10.21 -3.64
CA ARG A 156 14.18 9.32 -3.31
C ARG A 156 14.33 8.19 -4.34
N ALA A 157 13.23 7.54 -4.72
CA ALA A 157 13.26 6.49 -5.74
C ALA A 157 13.78 7.01 -7.09
N LYS A 158 13.32 8.19 -7.51
CA LYS A 158 13.78 8.85 -8.75
C LYS A 158 15.27 9.17 -8.69
N ASP A 159 15.75 9.74 -7.60
CA ASP A 159 17.16 10.10 -7.42
C ASP A 159 18.06 8.85 -7.39
N ALA A 160 17.55 7.74 -6.87
CA ALA A 160 18.21 6.43 -6.87
C ALA A 160 18.11 5.69 -8.22
N GLY A 161 17.31 6.17 -9.18
CA GLY A 161 17.01 5.45 -10.42
C GLY A 161 16.25 4.13 -10.20
N MET A 162 15.55 4.01 -9.06
CA MET A 162 14.77 2.82 -8.70
C MET A 162 13.37 2.89 -9.33
N THR A 163 12.86 1.74 -9.77
CA THR A 163 11.46 1.59 -10.20
C THR A 163 10.94 0.25 -9.72
N THR A 164 9.74 0.24 -9.15
CA THR A 164 9.03 -0.97 -8.72
C THR A 164 7.86 -1.29 -9.65
N ALA A 165 7.49 -0.38 -10.54
CA ALA A 165 6.54 -0.60 -11.62
C ALA A 165 7.09 -1.55 -12.70
N ARG A 166 7.08 -2.86 -12.43
CA ARG A 166 7.59 -3.90 -13.34
C ARG A 166 6.65 -4.19 -14.51
N TRP A 167 5.35 -4.01 -14.31
CA TRP A 167 4.31 -4.22 -15.32
C TRP A 167 3.55 -2.91 -15.55
N ARG A 168 4.22 -1.95 -16.21
CA ARG A 168 3.62 -0.64 -16.46
C ARG A 168 2.32 -0.79 -17.21
N MET A 169 1.26 -0.19 -16.67
CA MET A 169 0.04 0.00 -17.42
C MET A 169 0.36 0.83 -18.68
N PRO A 170 -0.31 0.56 -19.81
CA PRO A 170 -0.16 1.38 -21.00
C PRO A 170 -0.45 2.84 -20.65
N ASP A 171 0.31 3.79 -21.21
CA ASP A 171 0.01 5.22 -21.06
C ASP A 171 -1.44 5.46 -21.52
N VAL A 172 -2.33 5.78 -20.57
CA VAL A 172 -3.75 6.06 -20.85
C VAL A 172 -3.94 7.34 -21.66
N THR A 173 -2.86 8.10 -21.90
CA THR A 173 -2.79 9.25 -22.80
C THR A 173 -2.45 8.88 -24.25
N ALA A 174 -2.11 7.61 -24.52
CA ALA A 174 -2.01 7.14 -25.90
C ALA A 174 -3.43 7.13 -26.50
N GLU A 175 -3.62 7.83 -27.63
CA GLU A 175 -4.90 7.84 -28.33
C GLU A 175 -5.40 6.39 -28.53
N PRO A 176 -6.71 6.14 -28.40
CA PRO A 176 -7.26 4.82 -28.64
C PRO A 176 -6.80 4.36 -30.03
N MET A 177 -6.15 3.19 -30.09
CA MET A 177 -5.80 2.57 -31.36
C MET A 177 -7.05 2.55 -32.22
N SER A 178 -7.04 3.32 -33.31
CA SER A 178 -8.16 3.43 -34.23
C SER A 178 -8.59 2.02 -34.62
N GLU A 179 -9.85 1.66 -34.36
CA GLU A 179 -10.42 0.41 -34.84
C GLU A 179 -10.15 0.30 -36.34
N ALA A 180 -9.33 -0.68 -36.73
CA ALA A 180 -9.14 -1.00 -38.13
C ALA A 180 -10.51 -1.42 -38.68
N LYS A 181 -11.15 -0.53 -39.45
CA LYS A 181 -12.37 -0.88 -40.17
C LYS A 181 -12.09 -2.13 -41.01
N PRO A 182 -12.93 -3.17 -40.94
CA PRO A 182 -12.77 -4.34 -41.77
C PRO A 182 -12.82 -3.92 -43.25
N PRO A 183 -12.05 -4.57 -44.14
CA PRO A 183 -12.08 -4.27 -45.55
C PRO A 183 -13.50 -4.49 -46.07
N THR A 184 -14.08 -3.45 -46.66
CA THR A 184 -15.30 -3.58 -47.46
C THR A 184 -14.93 -4.26 -48.77
N ASP A 185 -15.66 -5.34 -49.10
CA ASP A 185 -15.61 -6.07 -50.38
C ASP A 185 -15.68 -5.15 -51.61
#